data_AF-A0A142WXR2-F1
#
_entry.id   AF-A0A142WXR2-F1
#
_cell.length_a   1.000
_cell.length_b   1.000
_cell.length_c   1.000
_cell.angle_alpha   90.00
_cell.angle_beta   90.00
_cell.angle_gamma   90.00
#
_symmetry.space_group_name_H-M   'P 1'
#
loop_
_entity.id
_entity.type
_entity.pdbx_description
1 polymer ?
#
loop_
_entity_poly.entity_id
_entity_poly.type
_entity_poly.pdbx_seq_one_letter_code
_entity_poly.pdbx_strand_id
1 'polypeptide(L)'
;MSDGGRQVERSIEPNRSESTPRRFAVLLHDHPLLHWDLLVEDGETLKTWRLPNDPCQHDVMTAEEIAPHRRIYLDYEGPVSGGRGAVRRVAAGIAGVSEMSADLIVLDAILLEGTLAEDAGSRWERVELTRIGGPQWRFQIRCLGNAPD
;
A
#
# COMPACT_ATOMS: atom_id res chain seq x y z
N MET A 1 22.02 -16.25 57.08
CA MET A 1 22.41 -17.06 55.91
C MET A 1 21.11 -17.62 55.35
N SER A 2 20.30 -16.81 54.67
CA SER A 2 20.43 -16.41 53.25
C SER A 2 20.47 -17.64 52.35
N ASP A 3 19.34 -17.99 51.75
CA ASP A 3 19.24 -17.91 50.29
C ASP A 3 17.76 -17.87 49.85
N GLY A 4 17.36 -16.72 49.31
CA GLY A 4 16.06 -16.51 48.69
C GLY A 4 16.22 -16.73 47.19
N GLY A 5 15.79 -17.89 46.72
CA GLY A 5 15.75 -18.23 45.29
C GLY A 5 14.75 -17.33 44.56
N ARG A 6 15.25 -16.22 44.00
CA ARG A 6 14.50 -15.31 43.14
C ARG A 6 14.24 -15.98 41.80
N GLN A 7 12.98 -16.33 41.57
CA GLN A 7 12.48 -16.73 40.25
C GLN A 7 12.74 -15.60 39.25
N VAL A 8 13.52 -15.90 38.22
CA VAL A 8 13.70 -15.06 37.05
C VAL A 8 12.43 -15.13 36.20
N GLU A 9 11.50 -14.22 36.45
CA GLU A 9 10.42 -13.92 35.51
C GLU A 9 11.05 -13.31 34.25
N ARG A 10 11.31 -14.16 33.26
CA ARG A 10 11.60 -13.70 31.90
C ARG A 10 10.29 -13.14 31.36
N SER A 11 10.13 -11.83 31.42
CA SER A 11 9.10 -11.10 30.69
C SER A 11 9.14 -11.51 29.23
N ILE A 12 8.09 -12.18 28.78
CA ILE A 12 7.80 -12.36 27.36
C ILE A 12 7.32 -10.99 26.88
N GLU A 13 8.24 -10.15 26.40
CA GLU A 13 7.87 -8.91 25.72
C GLU A 13 7.29 -9.25 24.33
N PRO A 14 6.24 -8.55 23.87
CA PRO A 14 5.46 -8.96 22.72
C PRO A 14 6.29 -8.92 21.43
N ASN A 15 6.23 -10.03 20.71
CA ASN A 15 6.88 -10.30 19.44
C ASN A 15 5.99 -9.79 18.29
N ARG A 16 6.61 -9.09 17.32
CA ARG A 16 6.06 -8.31 16.19
C ARG A 16 5.43 -6.96 16.57
N SER A 17 6.06 -5.89 16.07
CA SER A 17 5.42 -4.60 15.84
C SER A 17 4.02 -4.80 15.25
N GLU A 18 2.99 -4.35 15.95
CA GLU A 18 1.61 -4.46 15.47
C GLU A 18 1.42 -3.55 14.26
N SER A 19 1.51 -4.14 13.06
CA SER A 19 1.11 -3.49 11.82
C SER A 19 -0.37 -3.15 11.92
N THR A 20 -0.72 -1.86 11.96
CA THR A 20 -2.13 -1.46 11.96
C THR A 20 -2.72 -1.75 10.57
N PRO A 21 -3.81 -2.52 10.45
CA PRO A 21 -4.41 -2.82 9.16
C PRO A 21 -5.04 -1.56 8.58
N ARG A 22 -4.76 -1.29 7.30
CA ARG A 22 -5.29 -0.13 6.57
C ARG A 22 -5.84 -0.55 5.22
N ARG A 23 -6.93 0.11 4.82
CA ARG A 23 -7.49 -0.06 3.48
C ARG A 23 -6.56 0.60 2.46
N PHE A 24 -6.46 -0.01 1.28
CA PHE A 24 -5.82 0.59 0.13
C PHE A 24 -6.61 0.32 -1.15
N ALA A 25 -6.37 1.13 -2.17
CA ALA A 25 -6.89 0.92 -3.51
C ALA A 25 -5.87 1.38 -4.55
N VAL A 26 -5.93 0.79 -5.73
CA VAL A 26 -5.23 1.26 -6.93
C VAL A 26 -6.29 1.64 -7.95
N LEU A 27 -6.26 2.90 -8.37
CA LEU A 27 -7.20 3.44 -9.37
C LEU A 27 -6.45 3.67 -10.69
N LEU A 28 -6.98 3.16 -11.79
CA LEU A 28 -6.62 3.61 -13.13
C LEU A 28 -7.33 4.94 -13.40
N HIS A 29 -6.59 5.98 -13.75
CA HIS A 29 -7.09 7.32 -14.01
C HIS A 29 -6.67 7.78 -15.41
N ASP A 30 -7.62 8.20 -16.23
CA ASP A 30 -7.41 8.54 -17.65
C ASP A 30 -6.98 10.01 -17.92
N HIS A 31 -6.67 10.80 -16.89
CA HIS A 31 -6.39 12.24 -17.03
C HIS A 31 -5.26 12.75 -16.12
N PRO A 32 -4.34 13.62 -16.58
CA PRO A 32 -4.26 14.22 -17.92
C PRO A 32 -3.74 13.24 -18.98
N LEU A 33 -3.10 12.16 -18.52
CA LEU A 33 -2.72 10.99 -19.28
C LEU A 33 -3.11 9.76 -18.44
N LEU A 34 -3.17 8.59 -19.08
CA LEU A 34 -3.42 7.34 -18.37
C LEU A 34 -2.33 7.10 -17.32
N HIS A 35 -2.72 6.89 -16.07
CA HIS A 35 -1.83 6.59 -14.95
C HIS A 35 -2.59 5.81 -13.87
N TRP A 36 -1.88 5.40 -12.83
CA TRP A 36 -2.45 4.71 -11.68
C TRP A 36 -2.26 5.55 -10.42
N ASP A 37 -3.23 5.56 -9.52
CA ASP A 37 -3.11 6.17 -8.20
C ASP A 37 -3.19 5.08 -7.13
N LEU A 38 -2.11 4.94 -6.34
CA LEU A 38 -2.12 4.14 -5.12
C LEU A 38 -2.65 5.00 -3.97
N LEU A 39 -3.75 4.58 -3.38
CA LEU A 39 -4.41 5.19 -2.24
C LEU A 39 -4.19 4.33 -1.00
N VAL A 40 -3.70 4.92 0.09
CA VAL A 40 -3.54 4.24 1.38
C VAL A 40 -4.22 5.06 2.46
N GLU A 41 -5.05 4.40 3.28
CA GLU A 41 -5.75 5.07 4.37
C GLU A 41 -4.79 5.73 5.37
N ASP A 42 -5.03 6.98 5.72
CA ASP A 42 -4.29 7.74 6.73
C ASP A 42 -5.25 8.66 7.50
N GLY A 43 -5.83 8.12 8.58
CA GLY A 43 -6.86 8.78 9.37
C GLY A 43 -8.12 9.07 8.54
N GLU A 44 -8.46 10.35 8.43
CA GLU A 44 -9.64 10.84 7.69
C GLU A 44 -9.38 11.07 6.19
N THR A 45 -8.14 10.86 5.74
CA THR A 45 -7.71 11.08 4.35
C THR A 45 -7.01 9.84 3.79
N LEU A 46 -6.58 9.92 2.54
CA LEU A 46 -5.77 8.90 1.89
C LEU A 46 -4.43 9.52 1.47
N LYS A 47 -3.32 8.98 1.95
CA LYS A 47 -2.02 9.24 1.29
C LYS A 47 -2.07 8.65 -0.11
N THR A 48 -1.63 9.43 -1.09
CA THR A 48 -1.83 9.10 -2.50
C THR A 48 -0.54 9.27 -3.28
N TRP A 49 -0.22 8.26 -4.09
CA TRP A 49 0.89 8.30 -5.03
C TRP A 49 0.41 8.02 -6.44
N ARG A 50 0.75 8.92 -7.35
CA ARG A 50 0.63 8.71 -8.79
C ARG A 50 1.77 7.83 -9.28
N LEU A 51 1.42 6.76 -9.97
CA LEU A 51 2.29 5.79 -10.60
C LEU A 51 2.16 5.91 -12.12
N PRO A 52 3.26 6.06 -12.87
CA PRO A 52 3.22 6.23 -14.32
C PRO A 52 2.91 4.95 -15.09
N ASN A 53 3.05 3.77 -14.45
CA ASN A 53 2.88 2.47 -15.08
C ASN A 53 2.05 1.53 -14.20
N ASP A 54 1.52 0.46 -14.79
CA ASP A 54 0.76 -0.56 -14.07
C ASP A 54 1.64 -1.27 -13.01
N PRO A 55 1.29 -1.19 -11.71
CA PRO A 55 2.04 -1.86 -10.65
C PRO A 55 1.94 -3.39 -10.69
N CYS A 56 1.04 -3.98 -11.48
CA CYS A 56 0.99 -5.42 -11.74
C CYS A 56 2.02 -5.87 -12.79
N GLN A 57 2.57 -4.95 -13.59
CA GLN A 57 3.51 -5.24 -14.67
C GLN A 57 4.93 -4.73 -14.40
N HIS A 58 5.11 -3.91 -13.36
CA HIS A 58 6.37 -3.24 -13.06
C HIS A 58 6.69 -3.29 -11.56
N ASP A 59 7.76 -3.99 -11.22
CA ASP A 59 8.17 -4.17 -9.82
C ASP A 59 8.77 -2.91 -9.19
N VAL A 60 9.35 -2.01 -9.98
CA VAL A 60 10.01 -0.79 -9.50
C VAL A 60 9.69 0.38 -10.43
N MET A 61 9.31 1.52 -9.87
CA MET A 61 9.12 2.77 -10.62
C MET A 61 9.27 4.01 -9.75
N THR A 62 9.36 5.17 -10.39
CA THR A 62 9.19 6.46 -9.70
C THR A 62 7.70 6.76 -9.53
N ALA A 63 7.34 7.22 -8.35
CA ALA A 63 6.00 7.62 -7.97
C ALA A 63 6.00 9.08 -7.48
N GLU A 64 4.89 9.78 -7.67
CA GLU A 64 4.71 11.15 -7.20
C GLU A 64 3.65 11.17 -6.09
N GLU A 65 4.01 11.60 -4.89
CA GLU A 65 3.05 11.89 -3.82
C GLU A 65 2.25 13.14 -4.20
N ILE A 66 0.93 12.97 -4.24
CA ILE A 66 -0.02 14.03 -4.60
C ILE A 66 -0.92 14.37 -3.41
N ALA A 67 -1.76 15.40 -3.58
CA ALA A 67 -2.65 15.87 -2.53
C ALA A 67 -3.48 14.71 -1.93
N PRO A 68 -3.68 14.69 -0.59
CA PRO A 68 -4.47 13.65 0.05
C PRO A 68 -5.88 13.55 -0.54
N HIS A 69 -6.32 12.32 -0.79
CA HIS A 69 -7.66 12.06 -1.31
C HIS A 69 -8.67 11.82 -0.19
N ARG A 70 -9.95 12.04 -0.53
CA ARG A 70 -11.07 11.70 0.37
C ARG A 70 -11.27 10.18 0.40
N ARG A 71 -11.61 9.64 1.56
CA ARG A 71 -11.83 8.19 1.77
C ARG A 71 -12.83 7.54 0.81
N ILE A 72 -13.79 8.31 0.28
CA ILE A 72 -14.76 7.82 -0.72
C ILE A 72 -14.07 7.19 -1.94
N TYR A 73 -12.86 7.64 -2.31
CA TYR A 73 -12.12 7.11 -3.46
C TYR A 73 -11.57 5.69 -3.27
N LEU A 74 -11.64 5.11 -2.06
CA LEU A 74 -11.37 3.68 -1.88
C LEU A 74 -12.43 2.81 -2.59
N ASP A 75 -13.65 3.34 -2.73
CA ASP A 75 -14.82 2.62 -3.24
C ASP A 75 -15.44 3.25 -4.50
N TYR A 76 -15.09 4.50 -4.78
CA TYR A 76 -15.64 5.26 -5.90
C TYR A 76 -15.00 4.86 -7.23
N GLU A 77 -15.84 4.67 -8.24
CA GLU A 77 -15.47 4.56 -9.64
C GLU A 77 -16.34 5.52 -10.46
N GLY A 78 -15.78 6.08 -11.53
CA GLY A 78 -16.49 6.98 -12.43
C GLY A 78 -15.87 8.38 -12.55
N PRO A 79 -16.64 9.37 -13.06
CA PRO A 79 -16.12 10.68 -13.43
C PRO A 79 -15.56 11.50 -12.25
N VAL A 80 -14.38 12.07 -12.42
CA VAL A 80 -13.79 13.02 -11.48
C VAL A 80 -14.26 14.43 -11.82
N SER A 81 -14.71 15.17 -10.78
CA SER A 81 -15.23 16.52 -10.93
C SER A 81 -14.26 17.48 -11.63
N GLY A 82 -14.80 18.47 -12.33
CA GLY A 82 -14.00 19.51 -13.02
C GLY A 82 -13.40 19.05 -14.35
N GLY A 83 -13.97 18.02 -14.99
CA GLY A 83 -13.49 17.55 -16.30
C GLY A 83 -12.14 16.83 -16.23
N ARG A 84 -11.78 16.28 -15.06
CA ARG A 84 -10.50 15.62 -14.82
C ARG A 84 -10.57 14.12 -15.11
N GLY A 85 -11.30 13.72 -16.15
CA GLY A 85 -11.39 12.32 -16.54
C GLY A 85 -12.24 11.45 -15.62
N ALA A 86 -11.98 10.15 -15.60
CA ALA A 86 -12.65 9.14 -14.79
C ALA A 86 -11.64 8.16 -14.15
N VAL A 87 -12.05 7.57 -13.03
CA VAL A 87 -11.28 6.56 -12.31
C VAL A 87 -11.98 5.20 -12.34
N ARG A 88 -11.20 4.14 -12.48
CA ARG A 88 -11.64 2.74 -12.33
C ARG A 88 -10.71 2.03 -11.38
N ARG A 89 -11.24 1.29 -10.42
CA ARG A 89 -10.46 0.53 -9.45
C ARG A 89 -9.93 -0.75 -10.12
N VAL A 90 -8.62 -0.96 -10.02
CA VAL A 90 -7.94 -2.15 -10.57
C VAL A 90 -7.49 -3.12 -9.48
N ALA A 91 -7.24 -2.61 -8.28
CA ALA A 91 -6.98 -3.41 -7.09
C ALA A 91 -7.51 -2.69 -5.85
N ALA A 92 -7.86 -3.46 -4.82
CA ALA A 92 -8.27 -2.95 -3.52
C ALA A 92 -7.96 -4.00 -2.46
N GLY A 93 -7.86 -3.59 -1.20
CA GLY A 93 -7.59 -4.54 -0.14
C GLY A 93 -7.32 -3.92 1.21
N ILE A 94 -6.83 -4.78 2.10
CA ILE A 94 -6.31 -4.42 3.41
C ILE A 94 -4.82 -4.79 3.42
N ALA A 95 -3.99 -3.89 3.92
CA ALA A 95 -2.57 -4.15 4.15
C ALA A 95 -2.22 -3.87 5.61
N GLY A 96 -1.32 -4.68 6.16
CA GLY A 96 -0.56 -4.29 7.34
C GLY A 96 0.36 -3.14 6.99
N VAL A 97 0.46 -2.14 7.86
CA VAL A 97 1.43 -1.06 7.72
C VAL A 97 2.50 -1.23 8.77
N SER A 98 3.68 -1.71 8.37
CA SER A 98 4.82 -1.85 9.28
C SER A 98 5.61 -0.56 9.45
N GLU A 99 5.48 0.38 8.51
CA GLU A 99 6.15 1.68 8.56
C GLU A 99 5.31 2.74 7.84
N MET A 100 5.13 3.90 8.49
CA MET A 100 4.41 5.05 7.94
C MET A 100 5.04 6.34 8.46
N SER A 101 6.12 6.78 7.82
CA SER A 101 6.82 8.02 8.16
C SER A 101 6.80 9.02 7.01
N ALA A 102 7.59 10.08 7.15
CA ALA A 102 7.72 11.11 6.13
C ALA A 102 8.44 10.58 4.87
N ASP A 103 9.34 9.62 5.02
CA ASP A 103 10.27 9.19 3.97
C ASP A 103 10.21 7.70 3.63
N LEU A 104 9.44 6.91 4.40
CA LEU A 104 9.27 5.49 4.16
C LEU A 104 7.83 5.07 4.46
N ILE A 105 7.21 4.39 3.50
CA ILE A 105 5.96 3.65 3.72
C ILE A 105 6.22 2.19 3.38
N VAL A 106 5.79 1.30 4.26
CA VAL A 106 5.83 -0.13 4.01
C VAL A 106 4.46 -0.73 4.27
N LEU A 107 3.92 -1.33 3.21
CA LEU A 107 2.73 -2.16 3.26
C LEU A 107 3.16 -3.63 3.17
N ASP A 108 2.64 -4.45 4.08
CA ASP A 108 2.81 -5.90 4.12
C ASP A 108 1.48 -6.58 4.41
N ALA A 109 1.48 -7.90 4.59
CA ALA A 109 0.29 -8.69 4.90
C ALA A 109 -0.91 -8.35 3.98
N ILE A 110 -0.63 -8.14 2.70
CA ILE A 110 -1.59 -7.58 1.74
C ILE A 110 -2.65 -8.64 1.40
N LEU A 111 -3.90 -8.31 1.71
CA LEU A 111 -5.09 -9.07 1.36
C LEU A 111 -5.88 -8.30 0.31
N LEU A 112 -5.94 -8.84 -0.91
CA LEU A 112 -6.73 -8.25 -1.99
C LEU A 112 -8.22 -8.56 -1.82
N GLU A 113 -9.07 -7.57 -2.08
CA GLU A 113 -10.53 -7.72 -2.15
C GLU A 113 -10.94 -8.28 -3.52
N GLY A 114 -11.71 -9.37 -3.51
CA GLY A 114 -12.24 -10.01 -4.73
C GLY A 114 -11.28 -11.01 -5.39
N THR A 115 -11.73 -11.61 -6.49
CA THR A 115 -10.88 -12.41 -7.38
C THR A 115 -10.45 -11.48 -8.50
N LEU A 116 -9.17 -11.12 -8.60
CA LEU A 116 -8.66 -10.39 -9.77
C LEU A 116 -9.05 -11.22 -11.00
N ALA A 117 -9.96 -10.71 -11.82
CA ALA A 117 -10.34 -11.37 -13.05
C ALA A 117 -9.11 -11.38 -13.97
N GLU A 118 -8.65 -12.61 -14.23
CA GLU A 118 -7.77 -13.05 -15.33
C GLU A 118 -6.25 -13.01 -15.17
N ASP A 119 -5.70 -12.61 -14.03
CA ASP A 119 -4.31 -12.92 -13.66
C ASP A 119 -4.21 -13.37 -12.20
N ALA A 120 -4.62 -14.62 -11.93
CA ALA A 120 -4.58 -15.27 -10.62
C ALA A 120 -3.16 -15.50 -10.05
N GLY A 121 -2.12 -14.90 -10.62
CA GLY A 121 -0.70 -15.17 -10.31
C GLY A 121 0.00 -14.14 -9.43
N SER A 122 -0.41 -12.87 -9.42
CA SER A 122 0.36 -11.83 -8.72
C SER A 122 -0.30 -11.47 -7.39
N ARG A 123 0.05 -12.21 -6.32
CA ARG A 123 -0.27 -11.77 -4.96
C ARG A 123 0.76 -10.74 -4.52
N TRP A 124 0.31 -9.50 -4.33
CA TRP A 124 1.13 -8.45 -3.73
C TRP A 124 1.57 -8.94 -2.34
N GLU A 125 2.87 -9.04 -2.10
CA GLU A 125 3.40 -9.46 -0.80
C GLU A 125 3.79 -8.24 0.03
N ARG A 126 4.49 -7.30 -0.61
CA ARG A 126 5.03 -6.11 0.03
C ARG A 126 5.10 -4.97 -0.97
N VAL A 127 4.68 -3.78 -0.52
CA VAL A 127 4.92 -2.52 -1.22
C VAL A 127 5.79 -1.65 -0.33
N GLU A 128 6.84 -1.10 -0.92
CA GLU A 128 7.74 -0.15 -0.29
C GLU A 128 7.77 1.14 -1.10
N LEU A 129 7.54 2.26 -0.43
CA LEU A 129 7.70 3.60 -0.98
C LEU A 129 8.82 4.27 -0.19
N THR A 130 9.91 4.66 -0.86
CA THR A 130 11.00 5.45 -0.26
C THR A 130 11.07 6.83 -0.89
N ARG A 131 11.05 7.91 -0.09
CA ARG A 131 11.14 9.27 -0.65
C ARG A 131 12.54 9.48 -1.24
N ILE A 132 12.59 9.97 -2.47
CA ILE A 132 13.85 10.26 -3.19
C ILE A 132 14.06 11.76 -3.45
N GLY A 133 13.07 12.61 -3.16
CA GLY A 133 13.22 14.06 -3.12
C GLY A 133 11.93 14.80 -3.48
N GLY A 134 11.60 15.87 -2.75
CA GLY A 134 10.35 16.61 -2.97
C GLY A 134 9.13 15.66 -2.90
N PRO A 135 8.20 15.71 -3.88
CA PRO A 135 7.08 14.76 -3.95
C PRO A 135 7.47 13.41 -4.58
N GLN A 136 8.73 13.20 -4.98
CA GLN A 136 9.14 11.99 -5.69
C GLN A 136 9.51 10.87 -4.71
N TRP A 137 9.00 9.69 -5.01
CA TRP A 137 9.21 8.45 -4.27
C TRP A 137 9.69 7.35 -5.24
N ARG A 138 10.47 6.41 -4.74
CA ARG A 138 10.67 5.11 -5.38
C ARG A 138 9.58 4.19 -4.86
N PHE A 139 8.73 3.72 -5.76
CA PHE A 139 7.81 2.61 -5.51
C PHE A 139 8.51 1.30 -5.87
N GLN A 140 8.41 0.33 -4.98
CA GLN A 140 8.84 -1.04 -5.22
C GLN A 140 7.77 -2.00 -4.70
N ILE A 141 7.35 -2.93 -5.53
CA ILE A 141 6.46 -4.01 -5.18
C ILE A 141 7.17 -5.34 -5.32
N ARG A 142 6.86 -6.24 -4.40
CA ARG A 142 7.21 -7.65 -4.51
C ARG A 142 5.92 -8.45 -4.57
N CYS A 143 5.80 -9.27 -5.60
CA CYS A 143 4.74 -10.23 -5.75
C CYS A 143 5.24 -11.63 -5.34
N LEU A 144 4.38 -12.44 -4.75
CA LEU A 144 4.62 -13.89 -4.72
C LEU A 144 4.55 -14.37 -6.17
N GLY A 145 5.69 -14.79 -6.72
CA GLY A 145 5.68 -15.44 -8.02
C GLY A 145 4.83 -16.71 -7.96
N ASN A 146 4.14 -17.03 -9.06
CA ASN A 146 3.83 -18.43 -9.31
C ASN A 146 5.17 -19.17 -9.27
N ALA A 147 5.30 -20.17 -8.41
CA ALA A 147 6.44 -21.06 -8.47
C ALA A 147 6.61 -21.50 -9.94
N PRO A 148 7.80 -21.38 -10.55
CA PRO A 148 8.01 -22.06 -11.82
C PRO A 148 7.79 -23.55 -11.56
N ASP A 149 6.94 -24.17 -12.37
CA ASP A 149 6.71 -25.63 -12.37
C ASP A 149 8.03 -26.42 -12.43
#